data_AF-A0A6S7HUS6-F1
#
_entry.id   AF-A0A6S7HUS6-F1
#
_cell.length_a   1.000
_cell.length_b   1.000
_cell.length_c   1.000
_cell.angle_alpha   90.00
_cell.angle_beta   90.00
_cell.angle_gamma   90.00
#
_symmetry.space_group_name_H-M   'P 1'
#
loop_
_entity.id
_entity.type
_entity.pdbx_description
1 polymer ?
#
loop_
_entity_poly.entity_id
_entity_poly.type
_entity_poly.pdbx_seq_one_letter_code
_entity_poly.pdbx_strand_id
1 'polypeptide(L)'
;MVIMVVMMVVMMHGGDGNDHGSNNDGGDNNHGGHGNNYGGHGNNYGGHGNNYGGHGNNYGGHGNNDGGHGNNDGGDGNGGGHGNNDGGHGNNDGGHGNNDGGDGNNNGGHGNNDGGHGNNDGGHGNNDGGHGNNDGGHGNNDGGHGNNDGGHGNNDGGGGDYDGGWLQ
;
A
#
# COMPACT_ATOMS: atom_id res chain seq x y z
N MET A 1 4.39 49.80 -33.71
CA MET A 1 5.06 49.07 -32.61
C MET A 1 4.08 48.82 -31.46
N VAL A 2 2.88 48.30 -31.74
CA VAL A 2 1.81 48.09 -30.73
C VAL A 2 1.28 46.65 -30.80
N ILE A 3 2.09 45.72 -31.33
CA ILE A 3 1.69 44.32 -31.63
C ILE A 3 2.44 43.31 -30.73
N MET A 4 3.28 43.75 -29.78
CA MET A 4 4.20 42.83 -29.07
C MET A 4 4.22 42.94 -27.55
N VAL A 5 3.10 43.28 -26.90
CA VAL A 5 3.04 43.23 -25.42
C VAL A 5 1.81 42.49 -24.89
N VAL A 6 0.93 41.96 -25.75
CA VAL A 6 -0.11 41.00 -25.34
C VAL A 6 0.44 39.56 -25.35
N MET A 7 1.71 39.42 -24.97
CA MET A 7 2.34 38.18 -24.52
C MET A 7 2.34 38.15 -22.98
N MET A 8 1.30 38.70 -22.34
CA MET A 8 0.96 38.26 -21.00
C MET A 8 0.30 36.89 -21.13
N VAL A 9 1.17 35.89 -21.31
CA VAL A 9 0.93 34.53 -20.85
C VAL A 9 0.62 34.67 -19.36
N VAL A 10 -0.66 34.84 -19.03
CA VAL A 10 -1.16 34.53 -17.70
C VAL A 10 -1.09 33.00 -17.64
N MET A 11 0.06 32.49 -17.23
CA MET A 11 0.13 31.21 -16.54
C MET A 11 -0.84 31.35 -15.38
N MET A 12 -2.04 30.76 -15.50
CA MET A 12 -2.91 30.58 -14.37
C MET A 12 -2.23 29.60 -13.43
N HIS A 13 -1.59 30.18 -12.41
CA HIS A 13 -1.20 29.63 -11.11
C HIS A 13 -1.18 28.09 -11.01
N GLY A 14 0.00 27.51 -11.28
CA GLY A 14 0.41 26.25 -10.66
C GLY A 14 0.68 26.50 -9.17
N GLY A 15 0.26 25.55 -8.34
CA GLY A 15 0.07 25.70 -6.90
C GLY A 15 1.29 26.15 -6.10
N ASP A 16 1.02 27.02 -5.12
CA ASP A 16 1.88 27.34 -4.00
C ASP A 16 0.99 27.35 -2.74
N GLY A 17 0.78 26.19 -2.14
CA GLY A 17 -0.01 26.06 -0.92
C GLY A 17 0.38 24.79 -0.17
N ASN A 18 0.74 24.92 1.10
CA ASN A 18 0.67 23.80 2.05
C ASN A 18 -0.81 23.43 2.19
N ASP A 19 -1.32 22.64 1.26
CA ASP A 19 -2.74 22.32 1.17
C ASP A 19 -3.10 21.39 2.33
N HIS A 20 -3.81 21.95 3.31
CA HIS A 20 -4.50 21.21 4.35
C HIS A 20 -5.97 21.10 3.94
N GLY A 21 -6.31 20.03 3.23
CA GLY A 21 -7.64 19.81 2.65
C GLY A 21 -8.39 18.66 3.35
N SER A 22 -9.67 18.85 3.67
CA SER A 22 -10.57 17.81 4.17
C SER A 22 -11.89 17.87 3.40
N ASN A 23 -12.20 16.86 2.61
CA ASN A 23 -13.35 16.86 1.71
C ASN A 23 -14.26 15.63 1.92
N ASN A 24 -15.57 15.84 1.85
CA ASN A 24 -16.58 14.90 2.36
C ASN A 24 -17.45 14.20 1.32
N ASP A 25 -17.46 14.59 0.05
CA ASP A 25 -18.34 13.98 -0.97
C ASP A 25 -17.90 14.37 -2.40
N GLY A 26 -16.91 13.69 -2.99
CA GLY A 26 -16.45 13.96 -4.35
C GLY A 26 -15.11 13.33 -4.74
N GLY A 27 -14.75 13.41 -6.02
CA GLY A 27 -13.44 12.99 -6.53
C GLY A 27 -12.38 14.06 -6.26
N ASP A 28 -11.39 13.80 -5.40
CA ASP A 28 -10.44 14.81 -4.91
C ASP A 28 -8.97 14.54 -5.26
N ASN A 29 -8.17 15.60 -5.43
CA ASN A 29 -6.73 15.55 -5.69
C ASN A 29 -5.97 16.55 -4.80
N ASN A 30 -5.26 16.07 -3.77
CA ASN A 30 -4.44 16.92 -2.90
C ASN A 30 -2.95 16.87 -3.30
N HIS A 31 -2.25 18.00 -3.25
CA HIS A 31 -0.83 18.10 -3.63
C HIS A 31 0.01 18.72 -2.51
N GLY A 32 0.94 17.95 -1.95
CA GLY A 32 1.80 18.37 -0.84
C GLY A 32 1.03 18.60 0.47
N GLY A 33 1.72 18.48 1.60
CA GLY A 33 1.11 18.75 2.91
C GLY A 33 0.29 17.59 3.48
N HIS A 34 -0.91 17.87 3.99
CA HIS A 34 -1.78 16.90 4.68
C HIS A 34 -3.18 16.87 4.04
N GLY A 35 -3.59 15.73 3.47
CA GLY A 35 -4.88 15.57 2.81
C GLY A 35 -5.77 14.50 3.46
N ASN A 36 -7.05 14.78 3.66
CA ASN A 36 -8.05 13.81 4.14
C ASN A 36 -9.25 13.76 3.18
N ASN A 37 -9.58 12.58 2.65
CA ASN A 37 -10.73 12.36 1.78
C ASN A 37 -11.69 11.36 2.43
N TYR A 38 -13.00 11.68 2.46
CA TYR A 38 -14.04 10.80 3.01
C TYR A 38 -15.04 10.39 1.92
N GLY A 39 -15.14 9.09 1.66
CA GLY A 39 -16.01 8.52 0.64
C GLY A 39 -15.60 8.88 -0.80
N GLY A 40 -16.11 8.12 -1.78
CA GLY A 40 -15.86 8.42 -3.19
C GLY A 40 -14.46 8.03 -3.69
N HIS A 41 -13.80 8.93 -4.43
CA HIS A 41 -12.48 8.69 -5.04
C HIS A 41 -11.49 9.78 -4.59
N GLY A 42 -10.36 9.44 -3.99
CA GLY A 42 -9.37 10.42 -3.51
C GLY A 42 -7.96 10.12 -3.99
N ASN A 43 -7.21 11.15 -4.40
CA ASN A 43 -5.78 11.06 -4.73
C ASN A 43 -4.98 12.07 -3.88
N ASN A 44 -3.87 11.64 -3.28
CA ASN A 44 -2.94 12.52 -2.59
C ASN A 44 -1.53 12.38 -3.21
N TYR A 45 -0.86 13.50 -3.50
CA TYR A 45 0.46 13.55 -4.11
C TYR A 45 1.46 14.21 -3.17
N GLY A 46 2.35 13.42 -2.54
CA GLY A 46 3.36 13.87 -1.61
C GLY A 46 2.81 14.29 -0.24
N GLY A 47 3.61 14.13 0.81
CA GLY A 47 3.23 14.49 2.18
C GLY A 47 2.49 13.35 2.89
N HIS A 48 1.42 13.68 3.62
CA HIS A 48 0.59 12.73 4.36
C HIS A 48 -0.85 12.71 3.82
N GLY A 49 -1.33 11.56 3.38
CA GLY A 49 -2.68 11.39 2.82
C GLY A 49 -3.50 10.35 3.59
N ASN A 50 -4.75 10.65 3.93
CA ASN A 50 -5.71 9.70 4.49
C ASN A 50 -6.97 9.62 3.60
N ASN A 51 -7.39 8.43 3.22
CA ASN A 51 -8.65 8.18 2.53
C ASN A 51 -9.52 7.25 3.37
N TYR A 52 -10.78 7.63 3.62
CA TYR A 52 -11.73 6.88 4.44
C TYR A 52 -12.91 6.40 3.58
N GLY A 53 -12.95 5.11 3.26
CA GLY A 53 -14.00 4.51 2.44
C GLY A 53 -13.94 4.90 0.95
N GLY A 54 -14.37 3.99 0.08
CA GLY A 54 -14.35 4.21 -1.38
C GLY A 54 -13.02 3.77 -2.02
N HIS A 55 -12.47 4.61 -2.90
CA HIS A 55 -11.24 4.33 -3.65
C HIS A 55 -10.19 5.43 -3.38
N GLY A 56 -9.04 5.08 -2.81
CA GLY A 56 -7.96 6.01 -2.48
C GLY A 56 -6.66 5.69 -3.22
N ASN A 57 -5.94 6.70 -3.71
CA ASN A 57 -4.56 6.57 -4.16
C ASN A 57 -3.64 7.59 -3.45
N ASN A 58 -2.48 7.16 -2.97
CA ASN A 58 -1.45 8.05 -2.44
C ASN A 58 -0.14 7.85 -3.20
N TYR A 59 0.49 8.95 -3.64
CA TYR A 59 1.73 8.94 -4.41
C TYR A 59 2.83 9.69 -3.67
N GLY A 60 3.78 8.96 -3.10
CA GLY A 60 4.91 9.49 -2.34
C GLY A 60 4.53 9.99 -0.94
N GLY A 61 5.39 9.72 0.04
CA GLY A 61 5.20 10.14 1.42
C GLY A 61 4.52 9.07 2.27
N HIS A 62 3.58 9.44 3.12
CA HIS A 62 2.85 8.51 3.99
C HIS A 62 1.36 8.50 3.62
N GLY A 63 0.82 7.33 3.27
CA GLY A 63 -0.57 7.13 2.87
C GLY A 63 -1.32 6.16 3.79
N ASN A 64 -2.56 6.49 4.17
CA ASN A 64 -3.47 5.58 4.85
C ASN A 64 -4.80 5.48 4.10
N ASN A 65 -5.27 4.26 3.84
CA ASN A 65 -6.54 3.98 3.18
C ASN A 65 -7.40 3.10 4.09
N ASP A 66 -8.32 3.71 4.83
CA ASP A 66 -9.19 3.01 5.77
C ASP A 66 -10.51 2.60 5.09
N GLY A 67 -10.60 1.32 4.72
CA GLY A 67 -11.80 0.72 4.15
C GLY A 67 -12.00 1.01 2.66
N GLY A 68 -12.50 0.01 1.93
CA GLY A 68 -12.67 0.09 0.48
C GLY A 68 -11.43 -0.41 -0.26
N HIS A 69 -11.03 0.32 -1.31
CA HIS A 69 -9.89 0.00 -2.16
C HIS A 69 -8.84 1.10 -2.08
N GLY A 70 -7.58 0.74 -1.80
CA GLY A 70 -6.48 1.69 -1.65
C GLY A 70 -5.25 1.28 -2.45
N ASN A 71 -4.58 2.24 -3.08
CA ASN A 71 -3.22 2.07 -3.61
C ASN A 71 -2.27 3.11 -3.01
N ASN A 72 -1.08 2.70 -2.59
CA ASN A 72 0.00 3.62 -2.23
C ASN A 72 1.22 3.31 -3.10
N ASP A 73 1.81 4.34 -3.71
CA ASP A 73 2.99 4.24 -4.57
C ASP A 73 4.09 5.13 -3.98
N GLY A 74 5.13 4.49 -3.46
CA GLY A 74 6.30 5.10 -2.85
C GLY A 74 6.07 5.62 -1.42
N GLY A 75 6.93 5.18 -0.51
CA GLY A 75 6.95 5.64 0.89
C GLY A 75 6.26 4.65 1.81
N ASP A 76 5.53 5.15 2.82
CA ASP A 76 4.84 4.26 3.76
C ASP A 76 3.34 4.23 3.47
N GLY A 77 2.78 3.04 3.35
CA GLY A 77 1.38 2.82 3.05
C GLY A 77 0.70 1.95 4.09
N ASN A 78 -0.54 2.29 4.46
CA ASN A 78 -1.43 1.40 5.19
C ASN A 78 -2.79 1.28 4.49
N GLY A 79 -3.39 0.09 4.52
CA GLY A 79 -4.63 -0.23 3.82
C GLY A 79 -5.57 -1.13 4.61
N GLY A 80 -6.87 -0.84 4.57
CA GLY A 80 -7.92 -1.69 5.12
C GLY A 80 -8.89 -2.15 4.03
N GLY A 81 -9.21 -3.44 3.99
CA GLY A 81 -10.12 -4.03 3.00
C GLY A 81 -9.40 -4.55 1.77
N HIS A 82 -9.15 -3.70 0.76
CA HIS A 82 -8.37 -4.08 -0.43
C HIS A 82 -7.23 -3.07 -0.66
N GLY A 83 -6.00 -3.43 -0.31
CA GLY A 83 -4.84 -2.54 -0.38
C GLY A 83 -3.76 -3.04 -1.33
N ASN A 84 -3.15 -2.14 -2.10
CA ASN A 84 -1.88 -2.39 -2.79
C ASN A 84 -0.85 -1.33 -2.39
N ASN A 85 0.37 -1.72 -2.04
CA ASN A 85 1.49 -0.81 -1.86
C ASN A 85 2.62 -1.16 -2.84
N ASP A 86 3.14 -0.19 -3.57
CA ASP A 86 4.28 -0.35 -4.48
C ASP A 86 5.43 0.52 -3.97
N GLY A 87 6.55 -0.11 -3.62
CA GLY A 87 7.76 0.52 -3.13
C GLY A 87 7.67 1.11 -1.72
N GLY A 88 8.61 0.73 -0.85
CA GLY A 88 8.76 1.31 0.49
C GLY A 88 8.24 0.36 1.57
N HIS A 89 7.44 0.87 2.51
CA HIS A 89 6.88 0.06 3.60
C HIS A 89 5.36 -0.01 3.50
N GLY A 90 4.79 -1.21 3.43
CA GLY A 90 3.36 -1.43 3.28
C GLY A 90 2.77 -2.28 4.40
N ASN A 91 1.66 -1.84 4.98
CA ASN A 91 0.84 -2.66 5.88
C ASN A 91 -0.58 -2.78 5.33
N ASN A 92 -1.20 -3.96 5.40
CA ASN A 92 -2.61 -4.14 5.11
C ASN A 92 -3.30 -4.95 6.21
N ASP A 93 -4.41 -4.43 6.73
CA ASP A 93 -5.23 -5.07 7.75
C ASP A 93 -6.59 -5.53 7.17
N GLY A 94 -6.77 -6.84 7.11
CA GLY A 94 -8.00 -7.50 6.70
C GLY A 94 -8.30 -7.41 5.19
N GLY A 95 -8.93 -8.47 4.67
CA GLY A 95 -9.36 -8.54 3.28
C GLY A 95 -8.23 -9.00 2.35
N HIS A 96 -7.87 -8.23 1.33
CA HIS A 96 -6.81 -8.56 0.37
C HIS A 96 -5.73 -7.48 0.34
N GLY A 97 -4.48 -7.86 0.59
CA GLY A 97 -3.32 -6.97 0.55
C GLY A 97 -2.27 -7.46 -0.45
N ASN A 98 -1.70 -6.56 -1.24
CA ASN A 98 -0.48 -6.82 -2.00
C ASN A 98 0.57 -5.76 -1.68
N ASN A 99 1.83 -6.17 -1.48
CA ASN A 99 2.96 -5.26 -1.44
C ASN A 99 3.99 -5.69 -2.49
N ASP A 100 4.47 -4.75 -3.30
CA ASP A 100 5.53 -4.97 -4.28
C ASP A 100 6.73 -4.09 -3.91
N GLY A 101 7.87 -4.71 -3.65
CA GLY A 101 9.12 -4.04 -3.29
C GLY A 101 9.14 -3.45 -1.87
N GLY A 102 10.26 -3.67 -1.17
CA GLY A 102 10.47 -3.13 0.18
C GLY A 102 9.94 -4.05 1.27
N ASP A 103 9.40 -3.50 2.36
CA ASP A 103 8.88 -4.32 3.47
C ASP A 103 7.35 -4.30 3.48
N GLY A 104 6.73 -5.48 3.51
CA GLY A 104 5.29 -5.67 3.49
C GLY A 104 4.79 -6.50 4.67
N ASN A 105 3.73 -6.05 5.35
CA ASN A 105 2.97 -6.90 6.28
C ASN A 105 1.49 -6.96 5.89
N ASN A 106 0.92 -8.15 5.89
CA ASN A 106 -0.53 -8.34 5.74
C ASN A 106 -1.06 -9.12 6.94
N ASN A 107 -2.16 -8.66 7.53
CA ASN A 107 -2.78 -9.29 8.69
C ASN A 107 -4.23 -9.66 8.39
N GLY A 108 -4.51 -10.95 8.35
CA GLY A 108 -5.81 -11.53 8.08
C GLY A 108 -6.22 -11.44 6.61
N GLY A 109 -6.93 -12.48 6.14
CA GLY A 109 -7.42 -12.54 4.76
C GLY A 109 -6.38 -13.11 3.80
N HIS A 110 -6.14 -12.42 2.67
CA HIS A 110 -5.22 -12.84 1.62
C HIS A 110 -4.12 -11.81 1.44
N GLY A 111 -2.87 -12.19 1.67
CA GLY A 111 -1.70 -11.33 1.52
C GLY A 111 -0.74 -11.86 0.46
N ASN A 112 -0.24 -10.98 -0.41
CA ASN A 112 0.94 -11.27 -1.24
C ASN A 112 2.01 -10.21 -1.02
N ASN A 113 3.27 -10.63 -0.90
CA ASN A 113 4.41 -9.72 -0.99
C ASN A 113 5.35 -10.20 -2.12
N ASP A 114 5.80 -9.29 -2.97
CA ASP A 114 6.79 -9.56 -4.01
C ASP A 114 8.04 -8.70 -3.76
N GLY A 115 9.19 -9.34 -3.66
CA GLY A 115 10.46 -8.71 -3.33
C GLY A 115 10.59 -8.21 -1.88
N GLY A 116 11.83 -8.05 -1.43
CA GLY A 116 12.14 -7.47 -0.12
C GLY A 116 11.77 -8.36 1.07
N HIS A 117 11.16 -7.81 2.12
CA HIS A 117 10.75 -8.55 3.33
C HIS A 117 9.22 -8.60 3.44
N GLY A 118 8.65 -9.80 3.49
CA GLY A 118 7.21 -10.01 3.62
C GLY A 118 6.84 -10.75 4.89
N ASN A 119 5.83 -10.29 5.62
CA ASN A 119 5.15 -11.10 6.63
C ASN A 119 3.64 -11.17 6.34
N ASN A 120 3.06 -12.36 6.49
CA ASN A 120 1.62 -12.54 6.50
C ASN A 120 1.21 -13.24 7.80
N ASP A 121 0.24 -12.68 8.52
CA ASP A 121 -0.34 -13.28 9.73
C ASP A 121 -1.80 -13.63 9.48
N GLY A 122 -2.15 -14.90 9.59
CA GLY A 122 -3.50 -15.42 9.43
C GLY A 122 -4.02 -15.44 7.98
N GLY A 123 -4.83 -16.44 7.67
CA GLY A 123 -5.46 -16.57 6.34
C GLY A 123 -4.53 -17.21 5.31
N HIS A 124 -4.35 -16.57 4.15
CA HIS A 124 -3.54 -17.08 3.04
C HIS A 124 -2.45 -16.06 2.69
N GLY A 125 -1.19 -16.46 2.82
CA GLY A 125 -0.02 -15.63 2.50
C GLY A 125 0.82 -16.22 1.37
N ASN A 126 1.28 -15.37 0.45
CA ASN A 126 2.38 -15.70 -0.46
C ASN A 126 3.48 -14.65 -0.34
N ASN A 127 4.74 -15.08 -0.33
CA ASN A 127 5.88 -14.20 -0.55
C ASN A 127 6.67 -14.72 -1.76
N ASP A 128 7.00 -13.85 -2.71
CA ASP A 128 7.88 -14.15 -3.83
C ASP A 128 9.16 -13.31 -3.72
N GLY A 129 10.32 -13.95 -3.73
CA GLY A 129 11.62 -13.31 -3.57
C GLY A 129 11.89 -12.76 -2.16
N GLY A 130 13.19 -12.55 -1.87
CA GLY A 130 13.61 -11.94 -0.62
C GLY A 130 13.41 -12.82 0.62
N HIS A 131 12.81 -12.27 1.68
CA HIS A 131 12.60 -12.94 2.95
C HIS A 131 11.11 -12.92 3.32
N GLY A 132 10.50 -14.10 3.43
CA GLY A 132 9.09 -14.27 3.76
C GLY A 132 8.87 -14.98 5.09
N ASN A 133 7.92 -14.50 5.89
CA ASN A 133 7.33 -15.28 6.98
C ASN A 133 5.81 -15.36 6.81
N ASN A 134 5.25 -16.54 7.05
CA ASN A 134 3.81 -16.69 7.24
C ASN A 134 3.54 -17.31 8.61
N ASP A 135 2.65 -16.71 9.39
CA ASP A 135 2.16 -17.24 10.66
C ASP A 135 0.67 -17.57 10.52
N GLY A 136 0.30 -18.83 10.78
CA GLY A 136 -1.07 -19.30 10.72
C GLY A 136 -1.66 -19.42 9.31
N GLY A 137 -2.65 -20.31 9.17
CA GLY A 137 -3.36 -20.48 7.90
C GLY A 137 -2.55 -21.21 6.83
N HIS A 138 -2.46 -20.64 5.63
CA HIS A 138 -1.79 -21.23 4.47
C HIS A 138 -0.72 -20.28 3.91
N GLY A 139 0.55 -20.67 3.98
CA GLY A 139 1.68 -19.87 3.53
C GLY A 139 2.44 -20.49 2.34
N ASN A 140 2.80 -19.72 1.34
CA ASN A 140 3.84 -20.11 0.38
C ASN A 140 4.95 -19.06 0.35
N ASN A 141 6.19 -19.52 0.26
CA ASN A 141 7.31 -18.68 -0.13
C ASN A 141 7.95 -19.26 -1.40
N ASP A 142 8.17 -18.44 -2.42
CA ASP A 142 8.91 -18.82 -3.62
C ASP A 142 10.11 -17.89 -3.77
N GLY A 143 11.30 -18.44 -3.97
CA GLY A 143 12.53 -17.65 -4.07
C GLY A 143 12.96 -16.99 -2.75
N GLY A 144 14.25 -17.11 -2.41
CA GLY A 144 14.81 -16.47 -1.22
C GLY A 144 14.70 -17.30 0.06
N HIS A 145 14.31 -16.69 1.18
CA HIS A 145 14.27 -17.34 2.49
C HIS A 145 12.87 -17.29 3.08
N GLY A 146 12.32 -18.44 3.46
CA GLY A 146 10.92 -18.56 3.86
C GLY A 146 10.72 -19.30 5.17
N ASN A 147 9.99 -18.72 6.11
CA ASN A 147 9.51 -19.44 7.30
C ASN A 147 7.99 -19.53 7.29
N ASN A 148 7.48 -20.68 7.73
CA ASN A 148 6.06 -20.86 7.99
C ASN A 148 5.90 -21.41 9.41
N ASP A 149 5.15 -20.70 10.25
CA ASP A 149 4.78 -21.12 11.60
C ASP A 149 3.26 -21.35 11.64
N GLY A 150 2.83 -22.48 12.16
CA GLY A 150 1.41 -22.84 12.20
C GLY A 150 0.77 -23.09 10.81
N GLY A 151 -0.32 -23.85 10.81
CA GLY A 151 -1.07 -24.14 9.57
C GLY A 151 -0.31 -24.99 8.54
N HIS A 152 -0.49 -24.68 7.25
CA HIS A 152 0.14 -25.38 6.13
C HIS A 152 1.06 -24.43 5.37
N GLY A 153 2.23 -24.90 4.92
CA GLY A 153 2.98 -24.11 3.96
C GLY A 153 3.93 -24.84 3.04
N ASN A 154 4.38 -24.11 2.02
CA ASN A 154 5.38 -24.52 1.02
C ASN A 154 6.45 -23.44 0.84
N ASN A 155 7.65 -23.85 0.44
CA ASN A 155 8.87 -23.06 0.32
C ASN A 155 9.56 -23.67 -0.90
N ASP A 156 9.61 -22.91 -1.98
CA ASP A 156 10.20 -23.34 -3.25
C ASP A 156 11.33 -22.38 -3.65
N GLY A 157 12.34 -22.89 -4.35
CA GLY A 157 13.41 -22.04 -4.91
C GLY A 157 14.36 -21.36 -3.89
N GLY A 158 14.25 -21.67 -2.60
CA GLY A 158 14.89 -20.94 -1.50
C GLY A 158 15.26 -21.78 -0.27
N GLY A 159 15.87 -21.16 0.74
CA GLY A 159 16.15 -21.81 2.03
C GLY A 159 14.99 -21.59 2.99
N GLY A 160 14.34 -22.65 3.49
CA GLY A 160 13.14 -22.48 4.31
C GLY A 160 12.99 -23.41 5.49
N ASP A 161 12.36 -22.88 6.53
CA ASP A 161 12.03 -23.58 7.77
C ASP A 161 10.52 -23.66 7.97
N TYR A 162 10.09 -24.73 8.63
CA TYR A 162 8.70 -24.96 8.99
C TYR A 162 8.61 -25.35 10.45
N ASP A 163 7.89 -24.58 11.24
CA ASP A 163 7.55 -24.93 12.61
C ASP A 163 6.03 -25.15 12.70
N GLY A 164 5.60 -26.34 12.27
CA GLY A 164 4.19 -26.73 12.26
C GLY A 164 3.95 -27.90 13.21
N GLY A 165 3.29 -27.64 14.33
CA GLY A 165 2.87 -28.67 15.27
C GLY A 165 1.90 -29.65 14.63
N TRP A 166 2.37 -30.84 14.26
CA TRP A 166 1.51 -31.95 13.87
C TRP A 166 0.63 -32.38 15.06
N LEU A 167 -0.67 -32.15 14.97
CA LEU A 167 -1.66 -32.91 15.73
C LEU A 167 -2.59 -33.64 14.76
N GLN A 168 -2.65 -34.97 14.95
CA GLN A 168 -3.54 -35.92 14.28
C GLN A 168 -5.02 -35.60 14.53
#